data_AF-A0A644Y178-F1
#
_entry.id   AF-A0A644Y178-F1
#
_cell.length_a   1.000
_cell.length_b   1.000
_cell.length_c   1.000
_cell.angle_alpha   90.00
_cell.angle_beta   90.00
_cell.angle_gamma   90.00
#
_symmetry.space_group_name_H-M   'P 1'
#
loop_
_entity.id
_entity.type
_entity.pdbx_description
1 polymer ?
#
loop_
_entity_poly.entity_id
_entity_poly.type
_entity_poly.pdbx_seq_one_letter_code
_entity_poly.pdbx_strand_id
1 'polypeptide(L)'
;MLNRKICINPYITKSIEYINSNIKKKLTIDEICQYVYLSKFYFLRMFKKEIGITPYRYILHCKIEAVKNDLYMGIDINTLVSKYGFYDLSHLNKSFIKIYGITPLEYKELYTNE
;
A
#
# COMPACT_ATOMS: atom_id res chain seq x y z
N MET A 1 2.15 -2.05 -37.99
CA MET A 1 2.86 -2.40 -36.74
C MET A 1 1.83 -2.49 -35.64
N LEU A 2 1.57 -3.68 -35.09
CA LEU A 2 0.49 -3.90 -34.12
C LEU A 2 0.81 -3.21 -32.79
N ASN A 3 0.05 -2.17 -32.47
CA ASN A 3 -0.03 -1.57 -31.14
C ASN A 3 -0.61 -2.61 -30.17
N ARG A 4 0.26 -3.41 -29.53
CA ARG A 4 -0.17 -4.25 -28.41
C ARG A 4 -0.55 -3.31 -27.26
N LYS A 5 -1.86 -3.12 -27.04
CA LYS A 5 -2.36 -2.71 -25.73
C LYS A 5 -1.75 -3.67 -24.71
N ILE A 6 -0.92 -3.16 -23.80
CA ILE A 6 -0.44 -3.92 -22.66
C ILE A 6 -1.67 -4.14 -21.78
N CYS A 7 -2.25 -5.34 -21.84
CA CYS A 7 -3.33 -5.74 -20.95
C CYS A 7 -2.70 -6.41 -19.73
N ILE A 8 -2.81 -5.77 -18.57
CA ILE A 8 -2.39 -6.35 -17.30
C ILE A 8 -3.19 -7.65 -17.06
N ASN A 9 -2.52 -8.68 -16.56
CA ASN A 9 -3.17 -9.95 -16.24
C ASN A 9 -4.42 -9.73 -15.33
N PRO A 10 -5.59 -10.31 -15.64
CA PRO A 10 -6.82 -10.11 -14.87
C PRO A 10 -6.70 -10.47 -13.39
N TYR A 11 -5.89 -11.47 -13.02
CA TYR A 11 -5.65 -11.82 -11.62
C TYR A 11 -4.87 -10.74 -10.89
N ILE A 12 -3.94 -10.05 -11.57
CA ILE A 12 -3.23 -8.90 -11.00
C ILE A 12 -4.20 -7.73 -10.82
N THR A 13 -5.05 -7.46 -11.81
CA THR A 13 -6.08 -6.41 -11.70
C THR A 13 -7.00 -6.66 -10.50
N LYS A 14 -7.56 -7.87 -10.37
CA LYS A 14 -8.38 -8.26 -9.21
C LYS A 14 -7.63 -8.17 -7.88
N SER A 15 -6.34 -8.54 -7.86
CA SER A 15 -5.54 -8.42 -6.64
C SER A 15 -5.36 -6.96 -6.20
N ILE A 16 -5.24 -6.02 -7.14
CA ILE A 16 -5.12 -4.58 -6.86
C ILE A 16 -6.43 -4.04 -6.30
N GLU A 17 -7.57 -4.39 -6.92
CA GLU A 17 -8.89 -4.03 -6.41
C GLU A 17 -9.11 -4.53 -4.98
N TYR A 18 -8.71 -5.78 -4.72
CA TYR A 18 -8.76 -6.36 -3.39
C TYR A 18 -7.85 -5.63 -2.40
N ILE A 19 -6.60 -5.31 -2.78
CA ILE A 19 -5.67 -4.55 -1.94
C ILE A 19 -6.27 -3.20 -1.56
N ASN A 20 -6.77 -2.44 -2.53
CA ASN A 20 -7.30 -1.09 -2.30
C ASN A 20 -8.54 -1.12 -1.40
N SER A 21 -9.41 -2.10 -1.58
CA SER A 21 -10.63 -2.27 -0.77
C SER A 21 -10.33 -2.73 0.67
N ASN A 22 -9.15 -3.29 0.92
CA ASN A 22 -8.77 -3.92 2.19
C ASN A 22 -7.56 -3.25 2.87
N ILE A 23 -7.17 -2.04 2.43
CA ILE A 23 -5.93 -1.39 2.89
C ILE A 23 -6.02 -0.90 4.34
N LYS A 24 -7.23 -0.62 4.83
CA LYS A 24 -7.57 -0.14 6.19
C LYS A 24 -7.63 -1.28 7.22
N LYS A 25 -6.83 -2.33 7.02
CA LYS A 25 -6.64 -3.42 7.99
C LYS A 25 -5.26 -4.06 7.78
N LYS A 26 -4.94 -5.01 8.65
CA LYS A 26 -3.79 -5.89 8.45
C LYS A 26 -4.08 -6.80 7.25
N LEU A 27 -3.52 -6.44 6.10
CA LEU A 27 -3.60 -7.20 4.85
C LEU A 27 -2.31 -7.98 4.64
N THR A 28 -2.43 -9.28 4.39
CA THR A 28 -1.30 -10.18 4.14
C THR A 28 -1.26 -10.63 2.68
N ILE A 29 -0.08 -11.06 2.21
CA ILE A 29 0.06 -11.63 0.87
C ILE A 29 -0.73 -12.94 0.74
N ASP A 30 -0.78 -13.75 1.79
CA ASP A 30 -1.46 -15.04 1.75
C ASP A 30 -2.98 -14.86 1.57
N GLU A 31 -3.60 -13.87 2.21
CA GLU A 31 -5.01 -13.51 1.97
C GLU A 31 -5.27 -13.08 0.53
N ILE A 32 -4.37 -12.28 -0.06
CA ILE A 32 -4.51 -11.84 -1.46
C ILE A 32 -4.41 -13.05 -2.39
N CYS A 33 -3.44 -13.93 -2.14
CA CYS A 33 -3.22 -15.15 -2.92
C CYS A 33 -4.44 -16.08 -2.87
N GLN A 34 -5.04 -16.24 -1.68
CA GLN A 34 -6.29 -16.99 -1.51
C GLN A 34 -7.44 -16.36 -2.29
N TYR A 35 -7.59 -15.03 -2.24
CA TYR A 35 -8.64 -14.32 -2.96
C TYR A 35 -8.55 -14.49 -4.48
N VAL A 36 -7.33 -14.49 -5.05
CA VAL A 36 -7.12 -14.66 -6.50
C VAL A 36 -6.80 -16.10 -6.94
N TYR A 37 -6.86 -17.07 -6.02
CA TYR A 37 -6.57 -18.49 -6.27
C TYR A 37 -5.18 -18.76 -6.89
N LEU A 38 -4.16 -18.02 -6.44
CA LEU A 38 -2.78 -18.20 -6.92
C LEU A 38 -1.85 -18.68 -5.82
N SER A 39 -0.85 -19.48 -6.18
CA SER A 39 0.25 -19.76 -5.27
C SER A 39 1.06 -18.49 -5.01
N LYS A 40 1.56 -18.33 -3.78
CA LYS A 40 2.34 -17.17 -3.35
C LYS A 40 3.51 -16.87 -4.29
N PHE A 41 4.29 -17.90 -4.63
CA PHE A 41 5.46 -17.73 -5.50
C PHE A 41 5.09 -17.26 -6.92
N TYR A 42 3.99 -17.78 -7.47
CA TYR A 42 3.51 -17.34 -8.77
C TYR A 42 2.98 -15.90 -8.72
N PHE A 43 2.17 -15.58 -7.70
CA PHE A 43 1.63 -14.24 -7.49
C PHE A 43 2.74 -13.19 -7.34
N LEU A 44 3.75 -13.41 -6.49
CA LEU A 44 4.85 -12.46 -6.28
C LEU A 44 5.61 -12.15 -7.57
N ARG A 45 5.91 -13.19 -8.37
CA ARG A 45 6.61 -13.02 -9.65
C ARG A 45 5.75 -12.31 -10.69
N MET A 46 4.49 -12.74 -10.83
CA MET A 46 3.57 -12.16 -11.81
C MET A 46 3.26 -10.70 -11.48
N PHE A 47 2.96 -10.40 -10.22
CA PHE A 47 2.68 -9.02 -9.78
C PHE A 47 3.86 -8.10 -10.06
N LYS A 48 5.09 -8.51 -9.69
CA LYS A 48 6.28 -7.71 -9.98
C LYS A 48 6.52 -7.52 -11.48
N LYS A 49 6.27 -8.55 -12.29
CA LYS A 49 6.41 -8.48 -13.74
C LYS A 49 5.44 -7.46 -14.36
N GLU A 50 4.18 -7.48 -13.93
CA GLU A 50 3.12 -6.64 -14.50
C GLU A 50 3.14 -5.20 -13.95
N ILE A 51 3.46 -5.02 -12.66
CA ILE A 51 3.37 -3.73 -11.95
C ILE A 51 4.74 -3.06 -11.76
N GLY A 52 5.84 -3.79 -11.97
CA GLY A 52 7.21 -3.30 -11.81
C GLY A 52 7.75 -3.32 -10.37
N ILE A 53 6.86 -3.40 -9.37
CA ILE A 53 7.23 -3.49 -7.94
C ILE A 53 6.63 -4.71 -7.27
N THR A 54 7.21 -5.14 -6.14
CA THR A 54 6.65 -6.26 -5.37
C THR A 54 5.31 -5.85 -4.75
N PRO A 55 4.39 -6.81 -4.54
CA PRO A 55 3.10 -6.50 -3.91
C PRO A 55 3.27 -5.98 -2.48
N TYR A 56 4.32 -6.40 -1.75
CA TYR A 56 4.66 -5.82 -0.45
C TYR A 56 4.94 -4.32 -0.52
N ARG A 57 5.72 -3.87 -1.51
CA ARG A 57 6.01 -2.44 -1.72
C ARG A 57 4.76 -1.70 -2.15
N TYR A 58 3.98 -2.27 -3.06
CA TYR A 58 2.72 -1.69 -3.50
C TYR A 58 1.76 -1.44 -2.32
N ILE A 59 1.53 -2.44 -1.48
CA ILE A 59 0.68 -2.33 -0.29
C ILE A 59 1.22 -1.25 0.67
N LEU A 60 2.53 -1.20 0.88
CA LEU A 60 3.15 -0.19 1.74
C LEU A 60 2.92 1.23 1.21
N HIS A 61 3.10 1.45 -0.09
CA HIS A 61 2.80 2.72 -0.73
C HIS A 61 1.33 3.10 -0.56
N CYS A 62 0.39 2.21 -0.88
CA CYS A 62 -1.04 2.46 -0.71
C CYS A 62 -1.40 2.82 0.75
N LYS A 63 -0.81 2.12 1.74
CA LYS A 63 -1.02 2.43 3.16
C LYS A 63 -0.51 3.81 3.52
N ILE A 64 0.70 4.16 3.10
CA ILE A 64 1.32 5.43 3.45
C ILE A 64 0.64 6.61 2.77
N GLU A 65 0.18 6.47 1.52
CA GLU A 65 -0.69 7.46 0.88
C GLU A 65 -2.00 7.66 1.66
N ALA A 66 -2.63 6.57 2.09
CA ALA A 66 -3.88 6.65 2.85
C ALA A 66 -3.69 7.26 4.24
N VAL A 67 -2.59 6.93 4.93
CA VAL A 67 -2.19 7.57 6.20
C VAL A 67 -2.00 9.07 6.01
N LYS A 68 -1.26 9.49 4.98
CA LYS A 68 -1.04 10.90 4.67
C LYS A 68 -2.38 11.64 4.53
N ASN A 69 -3.27 11.12 3.69
CA ASN A 69 -4.57 11.75 3.43
C ASN A 69 -5.41 11.88 4.71
N ASP A 70 -5.51 10.81 5.49
CA ASP A 70 -6.26 10.82 6.75
C ASP A 70 -5.63 11.74 7.81
N LEU A 71 -4.30 11.83 7.85
CA LEU A 71 -3.58 12.71 8.77
C LEU A 71 -3.86 14.20 8.46
N TYR A 72 -3.95 14.56 7.18
CA TYR A 72 -4.39 15.89 6.75
C TYR A 72 -5.85 16.18 7.10
N MET A 73 -6.71 15.16 7.09
CA MET A 73 -8.09 15.28 7.58
C MET A 73 -8.17 15.41 9.11
N GLY A 74 -7.05 15.44 9.82
CA GLY A 74 -6.99 15.67 11.26
C GLY A 74 -7.14 14.40 12.11
N ILE A 75 -7.07 13.21 11.52
CA ILE A 75 -7.13 11.97 12.28
C ILE A 75 -5.87 11.81 13.14
N ASP A 76 -6.06 11.40 14.40
CA ASP A 76 -4.97 11.15 15.35
C ASP A 76 -4.01 10.05 14.88
N ILE A 77 -2.70 10.28 15.05
CA ILE A 77 -1.66 9.39 14.54
C ILE A 77 -1.68 8.00 15.17
N ASN A 78 -2.05 7.86 16.45
CA ASN A 78 -2.16 6.56 17.11
C ASN A 78 -3.36 5.78 16.57
N THR A 79 -4.44 6.47 16.22
CA THR A 79 -5.57 5.88 15.50
C THR A 79 -5.17 5.36 14.13
N LEU A 80 -4.28 6.07 13.41
CA LEU A 80 -3.80 5.64 12.09
C LEU A 80 -2.93 4.39 12.14
N VAL A 81 -2.15 4.20 13.23
CA VAL A 81 -1.35 2.98 13.44
C VAL A 81 -2.25 1.75 13.40
N SER A 82 -3.30 1.72 14.22
CA SER A 82 -4.22 0.57 14.29
C SER A 82 -5.07 0.45 13.03
N LYS A 83 -5.61 1.58 12.52
CA LYS A 83 -6.44 1.63 11.31
C LYS A 83 -5.76 1.04 10.07
N TYR A 84 -4.46 1.27 9.89
CA TYR A 84 -3.73 0.75 8.73
C TYR A 84 -2.89 -0.51 9.05
N GLY A 85 -3.08 -1.09 10.24
CA GLY A 85 -2.43 -2.34 10.65
C GLY A 85 -0.92 -2.22 10.77
N PHE A 86 -0.41 -1.06 11.18
CA PHE A 86 0.96 -0.92 11.66
C PHE A 86 1.07 -1.51 13.06
N TYR A 87 2.27 -1.96 13.43
CA TYR A 87 2.48 -2.65 14.71
C TYR A 87 2.49 -1.64 15.86
N ASP A 88 3.16 -0.52 15.64
CA ASP A 88 3.26 0.62 16.55
C ASP A 88 3.58 1.88 15.73
N LEU A 89 3.70 3.02 16.43
CA LEU A 89 4.08 4.29 15.83
C LEU A 89 5.49 4.26 15.21
N SER A 90 6.41 3.47 15.76
CA SER A 90 7.77 3.32 15.20
C SER A 90 7.76 2.65 13.83
N HIS A 91 6.93 1.61 13.66
CA HIS A 91 6.72 0.93 12.40
C HIS A 91 6.09 1.86 11.37
N LEU A 92 5.10 2.67 11.78
CA LEU A 92 4.53 3.68 10.91
C LEU A 92 5.57 4.72 10.48
N ASN A 93 6.31 5.32 11.43
CA ASN A 93 7.33 6.33 11.14
C ASN A 93 8.40 5.80 10.19
N LYS A 94 8.97 4.61 10.47
CA LYS A 94 9.96 3.98 9.58
C LYS A 94 9.42 3.72 8.17
N SER A 95 8.13 3.38 8.06
CA SER A 95 7.48 3.14 6.77
C SER A 95 7.25 4.43 6.00
N PHE A 96 6.82 5.49 6.68
CA PHE A 96 6.60 6.81 6.09
C PHE A 96 7.92 7.43 5.62
N ILE A 97 8.97 7.39 6.46
CA ILE A 97 10.31 7.88 6.12
C ILE A 97 10.87 7.18 4.87
N LYS A 98 10.65 5.87 4.72
CA LYS A 98 11.10 5.14 3.52
C LYS A 98 10.49 5.67 2.22
N ILE A 99 9.34 6.32 2.27
CA ILE A 99 8.61 6.83 1.10
C ILE A 99 8.80 8.34 0.95
N TYR A 100 8.75 9.10 2.05
CA TYR A 100 8.73 10.57 2.06
C TYR A 100 9.99 11.22 2.63
N GLY A 101 10.91 10.46 3.23
CA GLY A 101 12.15 10.97 3.84
C GLY A 101 11.99 11.58 5.24
N ILE A 102 10.77 11.80 5.70
CA ILE A 102 10.44 12.41 7.02
C ILE A 102 9.32 11.64 7.70
N THR A 103 9.04 11.93 8.98
CA THR A 103 7.93 11.33 9.73
C THR A 103 6.57 11.86 9.27
N PRO A 104 5.45 11.17 9.56
CA PRO A 104 4.12 11.67 9.25
C PRO A 104 3.82 13.03 9.89
N LEU A 105 4.26 13.26 11.13
CA LEU A 105 4.00 14.51 11.85
C LEU A 105 4.80 15.68 11.27
N GLU A 106 6.10 15.48 11.00
CA GLU A 106 6.91 16.49 10.29
C GLU A 106 6.32 16.80 8.91
N TYR A 107 5.85 15.77 8.19
CA TYR A 107 5.15 15.96 6.92
C TYR A 107 3.87 16.76 7.09
N LYS A 108 3.06 16.51 8.12
CA LYS A 108 1.88 17.33 8.39
C LYS A 108 2.25 18.80 8.67
N GLU A 109 3.25 19.05 9.50
CA GLU A 109 3.69 20.41 9.87
C GLU A 109 4.17 21.21 8.66
N LEU A 110 4.93 20.60 7.75
CA LEU A 110 5.43 21.28 6.55
C LEU A 110 4.32 21.76 5.62
N TYR A 111 3.20 21.05 5.55
CA TYR A 111 2.12 21.30 4.58
C TYR A 111 0.81 21.78 5.22
N THR A 112 0.81 22.06 6.53
CA THR A 112 -0.28 22.79 7.21
C THR A 112 -0.02 24.31 7.22
N ASN A 113 1.17 24.74 6.79
CA ASN A 113 1.59 26.15 6.71
C ASN A 113 1.42 26.76 5.29
N GLU A 114 0.72 26.07 4.40
CA GLU A 114 0.24 26.58 3.09
C GLU A 114 -1.28 26.77 3.14
#